data_AF-A0A1R4A9P6-F1
#
_entry.id   AF-A0A1R4A9P6-F1
#
_cell.length_a   1.000
_cell.length_b   1.000
_cell.length_c   1.000
_cell.angle_alpha   90.00
_cell.angle_beta   90.00
_cell.angle_gamma   90.00
#
_symmetry.space_group_name_H-M   'P 1'
#
loop_
_entity.id
_entity.type
_entity.pdbx_description
1 polymer ?
#
loop_
_entity_poly.entity_id
_entity_poly.type
_entity_poly.pdbx_seq_one_letter_code
_entity_poly.pdbx_strand_id
1 'polypeptide(L)'
;MSYRDSMNFKGSKATQLLRDQHYTTVGVTEDFLDNKIDITKFLKHINYTIKVHFSLEDVILIPAFSPFLKKYMEFEEPIRIISGEHASVKSIFNGINKPRIYEGEQDITLTQEEIIGKGGQIAKIMLQHVYKEENGLFNLVEQYLPEPEKNRVGNELSMRYTTLDNEYNTQSKK
;
A
#
# COMPACT_ATOMS: atom_id res chain seq x y z
N MET A 1 9.88 -13.77 13.90
CA MET A 1 8.70 -13.22 14.61
C MET A 1 7.94 -12.41 13.58
N SER A 2 6.67 -12.72 13.34
CA SER A 2 5.88 -12.06 12.30
C SER A 2 5.50 -10.65 12.72
N TYR A 3 5.53 -9.70 11.77
CA TYR A 3 4.98 -8.36 11.95
C TYR A 3 3.47 -8.40 12.26
N ARG A 4 2.74 -9.43 11.82
CA ARG A 4 1.32 -9.61 12.16
C ARG A 4 1.11 -9.80 13.65
N ASP A 5 2.03 -10.51 14.29
CA ASP A 5 1.96 -10.84 15.72
C ASP A 5 2.48 -9.69 16.60
N SER A 6 3.40 -8.87 16.08
CA SER A 6 4.07 -7.82 16.86
C SER A 6 3.43 -6.43 16.77
N MET A 7 2.60 -6.15 15.75
CA MET A 7 2.00 -4.84 15.52
C MET A 7 0.53 -4.78 15.94
N ASN A 8 0.04 -3.57 16.23
CA ASN A 8 -1.35 -3.32 16.60
C ASN A 8 -2.15 -2.76 15.42
N PHE A 9 -2.94 -3.60 14.75
CA PHE A 9 -3.80 -3.21 13.63
C PHE A 9 -5.18 -2.69 14.06
N LYS A 10 -5.28 -2.04 15.23
CA LYS A 10 -6.52 -1.42 15.71
C LYS A 10 -6.43 0.10 15.60
N GLY A 11 -7.50 0.73 15.14
CA GLY A 11 -7.59 2.17 14.98
C GLY A 11 -9.03 2.69 15.02
N SER A 12 -9.22 3.97 14.73
CA SER A 12 -10.54 4.58 14.57
C SER A 12 -11.17 4.18 13.24
N LYS A 13 -12.40 4.64 13.01
CA LYS A 13 -13.06 4.50 11.70
C LYS A 13 -12.25 5.06 10.52
N ALA A 14 -11.39 6.05 10.75
CA ALA A 14 -10.58 6.65 9.69
C ALA A 14 -9.43 5.75 9.21
N THR A 15 -8.97 4.82 10.05
CA THR A 15 -7.79 4.00 9.76
C THR A 15 -8.07 2.50 9.78
N GLN A 16 -9.13 2.03 10.45
CA GLN A 16 -9.35 0.59 10.66
C GLN A 16 -9.39 -0.21 9.36
N LEU A 17 -10.10 0.27 8.33
CA LEU A 17 -10.14 -0.40 7.03
C LEU A 17 -8.74 -0.61 6.43
N LEU A 18 -7.89 0.41 6.51
CA LEU A 18 -6.53 0.37 5.97
C LEU A 18 -5.64 -0.56 6.82
N ARG A 19 -5.79 -0.52 8.15
CA ARG A 19 -5.11 -1.43 9.09
C ARG A 19 -5.48 -2.89 8.84
N ASP A 20 -6.73 -3.19 8.48
CA ASP A 20 -7.16 -4.54 8.10
C ASP A 20 -6.49 -5.01 6.80
N GLN A 21 -6.33 -4.10 5.82
CA GLN A 21 -5.58 -4.36 4.59
C GLN A 21 -4.09 -4.55 4.86
N HIS A 22 -3.50 -3.81 5.79
CA HIS A 22 -2.13 -4.01 6.25
C HIS A 22 -1.93 -5.36 6.90
N TYR A 23 -2.82 -5.79 7.78
CA TYR A 23 -2.76 -7.12 8.39
C TYR A 23 -2.69 -8.21 7.32
N THR A 24 -3.48 -8.09 6.25
CA THR A 24 -3.44 -9.01 5.11
C THR A 24 -2.13 -8.91 4.34
N THR A 25 -1.70 -7.68 4.03
CA THR A 25 -0.48 -7.40 3.26
C THR A 25 0.78 -7.92 3.93
N VAL A 26 0.90 -7.80 5.24
CA VAL A 26 2.02 -8.36 5.99
C VAL A 26 2.06 -9.88 5.83
N GLY A 27 0.92 -10.56 6.02
CA GLY A 27 0.87 -12.01 5.88
C GLY A 27 1.28 -12.51 4.49
N VAL A 28 0.73 -11.90 3.44
CA VAL A 28 1.10 -12.26 2.06
C VAL A 28 2.58 -11.98 1.78
N THR A 29 3.10 -10.86 2.27
CA THR A 29 4.50 -10.49 2.07
C THR A 29 5.47 -11.43 2.78
N GLU A 30 5.18 -11.78 4.04
CA GLU A 30 5.97 -12.74 4.81
C GLU A 30 5.90 -14.14 4.19
N ASP A 31 4.71 -14.59 3.78
CA ASP A 31 4.55 -15.87 3.09
C ASP A 31 5.34 -15.94 1.78
N PHE A 32 5.45 -14.82 1.05
CA PHE A 32 6.29 -14.76 -0.15
C PHE A 32 7.78 -14.85 0.20
N LEU A 33 8.25 -14.11 1.21
CA LEU A 33 9.66 -14.16 1.65
C LEU A 33 10.05 -15.53 2.21
N ASP A 34 9.10 -16.23 2.83
CA ASP A 34 9.26 -17.59 3.35
C ASP A 34 9.09 -18.67 2.26
N ASN A 35 8.88 -18.29 0.99
CA ASN A 35 8.62 -19.19 -0.14
C ASN A 35 7.37 -20.08 0.01
N LYS A 36 6.38 -19.65 0.80
CA LYS A 36 5.08 -20.34 0.96
C LYS A 36 4.09 -20.00 -0.16
N ILE A 37 4.28 -18.86 -0.82
CA ILE A 37 3.53 -18.48 -2.03
C ILE A 37 4.48 -18.13 -3.17
N ASP A 38 4.03 -18.36 -4.40
CA ASP A 38 4.77 -18.01 -5.60
C ASP A 38 4.71 -16.51 -5.92
N ILE A 39 5.61 -16.07 -6.81
CA ILE A 39 5.71 -14.69 -7.27
C ILE A 39 4.43 -14.19 -7.96
N THR A 40 3.67 -15.06 -8.62
CA THR A 40 2.43 -14.67 -9.31
C THR A 40 1.36 -14.27 -8.31
N LYS A 41 1.18 -15.05 -7.23
CA LYS A 41 0.27 -14.73 -6.13
C LYS A 41 0.68 -13.45 -5.41
N PHE A 42 1.98 -13.30 -5.14
CA PHE A 42 2.50 -12.09 -4.52
C PHE A 42 2.25 -10.84 -5.39
N LEU A 43 2.61 -10.88 -6.67
CA LEU A 43 2.40 -9.76 -7.58
C LEU A 43 0.91 -9.44 -7.81
N LYS A 44 0.03 -10.44 -7.78
CA LYS A 44 -1.43 -10.20 -7.79
C LYS A 44 -1.86 -9.39 -6.57
N HIS A 45 -1.38 -9.74 -5.38
CA HIS A 45 -1.65 -8.98 -4.16
C HIS A 45 -1.10 -7.56 -4.23
N ILE A 46 0.14 -7.38 -4.70
CA ILE A 46 0.73 -6.05 -4.87
C ILE A 46 -0.08 -5.19 -5.85
N ASN A 47 -0.56 -5.76 -6.96
CA ASN A 47 -1.45 -5.06 -7.88
C ASN A 47 -2.75 -4.61 -7.18
N TYR A 48 -3.31 -5.46 -6.31
CA TYR A 48 -4.47 -5.10 -5.51
C TYR A 48 -4.16 -3.95 -4.54
N THR A 49 -3.07 -4.05 -3.78
CA THR A 49 -2.61 -2.99 -2.86
C THR A 49 -2.42 -1.66 -3.59
N ILE A 50 -1.78 -1.66 -4.78
CA ILE A 50 -1.59 -0.45 -5.58
C ILE A 50 -2.92 0.16 -6.03
N LYS A 51 -3.82 -0.67 -6.57
CA LYS A 51 -5.08 -0.19 -7.16
C LYS A 51 -6.13 0.21 -6.13
N VAL A 52 -6.12 -0.45 -4.98
CA VAL A 52 -7.14 -0.29 -3.94
C VAL A 52 -6.55 0.49 -2.77
N HIS A 53 -5.64 -0.11 -2.02
CA HIS A 53 -5.15 0.41 -0.75
C HIS A 53 -4.42 1.76 -0.91
N PHE A 54 -3.39 1.86 -1.75
CA PHE A 54 -2.70 3.14 -2.01
C PHE A 54 -3.65 4.20 -2.58
N SER A 55 -4.64 3.79 -3.39
CA SER A 55 -5.63 4.74 -3.91
C SER A 55 -6.53 5.30 -2.81
N LEU A 56 -6.87 4.51 -1.79
CA LEU A 56 -7.66 5.00 -0.67
C LEU A 56 -6.88 6.03 0.15
N GLU A 57 -5.59 5.77 0.36
CA GLU A 57 -4.73 6.69 1.11
C GLU A 57 -4.43 7.96 0.34
N ASP A 58 -3.92 7.83 -0.89
CA ASP A 58 -3.49 8.94 -1.74
C ASP A 58 -4.65 9.90 -2.07
N VAL A 59 -5.88 9.40 -2.17
CA VAL A 59 -7.05 10.18 -2.62
C VAL A 59 -7.94 10.64 -1.46
N ILE A 60 -7.98 9.91 -0.35
CA ILE A 60 -8.92 10.20 0.75
C ILE A 60 -8.19 10.52 2.04
N LEU A 61 -7.47 9.55 2.62
CA LEU A 61 -6.89 9.71 3.96
C LEU A 61 -5.86 10.84 4.00
N ILE A 62 -4.86 10.81 3.11
CA ILE A 62 -3.76 11.77 3.09
C ILE A 62 -4.29 13.19 2.81
N PRO A 63 -5.13 13.45 1.78
CA PRO A 63 -5.69 14.77 1.56
C PRO A 63 -6.54 15.30 2.72
N ALA A 64 -7.30 14.42 3.41
CA ALA A 64 -8.08 14.81 4.58
C ALA A 64 -7.20 15.13 5.79
N PHE A 65 -6.11 14.39 5.98
CA PHE A 65 -5.24 14.52 7.15
C PHE A 65 -4.17 15.62 7.00
N SER A 66 -3.65 15.84 5.81
CA SER A 66 -2.59 16.81 5.50
C SER A 66 -2.82 18.20 6.14
N PRO A 67 -4.01 18.84 6.02
CA PRO A 67 -4.27 20.14 6.65
C PRO A 67 -4.16 20.14 8.18
N PHE A 68 -4.37 19.00 8.84
CA PHE A 68 -4.22 18.85 10.28
C PHE A 68 -2.76 18.65 10.65
N LEU A 69 -2.04 17.80 9.90
CA LEU A 69 -0.62 17.55 10.14
C LEU A 69 0.23 18.81 9.96
N LYS A 70 -0.04 19.62 8.91
CA LYS A 70 0.68 20.88 8.65
C LYS A 70 0.69 21.86 9.81
N LYS A 71 -0.33 21.82 10.68
CA LYS A 71 -0.40 22.69 11.88
C LYS A 71 0.68 22.36 12.90
N TYR A 72 1.20 21.14 12.87
CA TYR A 72 2.20 20.62 13.81
C TYR A 72 3.54 20.34 13.13
N MET A 73 3.55 20.07 11.83
CA MET A 73 4.73 19.74 11.05
C MET A 73 4.64 20.32 9.63
N GLU A 74 5.32 21.44 9.41
CA GLU A 74 5.26 22.21 8.15
C GLU A 74 5.58 21.37 6.91
N PHE A 75 6.55 20.45 7.00
CA PHE A 75 7.03 19.64 5.87
C PHE A 75 6.33 18.30 5.69
N GLU A 76 5.41 17.94 6.59
CA GLU A 76 4.63 16.69 6.52
C GLU A 76 5.49 15.45 6.21
N GLU A 77 6.66 15.36 6.83
CA GLU A 77 7.67 14.34 6.52
C GLU A 77 7.09 12.90 6.52
N PRO A 78 6.22 12.49 7.47
CA PRO A 78 5.55 11.20 7.42
C PRO A 78 4.79 10.95 6.11
N ILE A 79 3.96 11.91 5.68
CA ILE A 79 3.19 11.80 4.42
C ILE A 79 4.15 11.68 3.23
N ARG A 80 5.21 12.49 3.19
CA ARG A 80 6.19 12.46 2.08
C ARG A 80 6.92 11.12 1.97
N ILE A 81 7.30 10.53 3.11
CA ILE A 81 7.96 9.22 3.15
C ILE A 81 7.01 8.16 2.59
N ILE A 82 5.78 8.10 3.08
CA ILE A 82 4.75 7.13 2.67
C ILE A 82 4.42 7.27 1.18
N SER A 83 4.15 8.47 0.69
CA SER A 83 3.89 8.69 -0.74
C SER A 83 5.10 8.35 -1.62
N GLY A 84 6.32 8.54 -1.13
CA GLY A 84 7.55 8.11 -1.81
C GLY A 84 7.66 6.59 -1.92
N GLU A 85 7.24 5.86 -0.89
CA GLU A 85 7.19 4.40 -0.89
C GLU A 85 6.11 3.89 -1.87
N HIS A 86 4.92 4.52 -1.90
CA HIS A 86 3.89 4.22 -2.90
C HIS A 86 4.44 4.35 -4.32
N ALA A 87 5.11 5.46 -4.62
CA ALA A 87 5.71 5.71 -5.92
C ALA A 87 6.78 4.67 -6.27
N SER A 88 7.61 4.29 -5.30
CA SER A 88 8.66 3.30 -5.47
C SER A 88 8.10 1.91 -5.79
N VAL A 89 7.09 1.45 -5.03
CA VAL A 89 6.42 0.17 -5.28
C VAL A 89 5.72 0.18 -6.64
N LYS A 90 4.97 1.24 -6.97
CA LYS A 90 4.34 1.41 -8.29
C LYS A 90 5.36 1.36 -9.42
N SER A 91 6.52 2.02 -9.26
CA SER A 91 7.60 2.04 -10.25
C SER A 91 8.20 0.66 -10.49
N ILE A 92 8.57 -0.06 -9.41
CA ILE A 92 9.14 -1.40 -9.53
C ILE A 92 8.11 -2.37 -10.14
N PHE A 93 6.86 -2.33 -9.67
CA PHE A 93 5.79 -3.18 -10.19
C PHE A 93 5.51 -2.93 -11.69
N ASN A 94 5.46 -1.67 -12.11
CA ASN A 94 5.31 -1.33 -13.53
C ASN A 94 6.52 -1.80 -14.35
N GLY A 95 7.72 -1.72 -13.78
CA GLY A 95 8.94 -2.23 -14.42
C GLY A 95 8.97 -3.76 -14.57
N ILE A 96 8.17 -4.50 -13.81
CA ILE A 96 7.96 -5.95 -14.01
C ILE A 96 7.00 -6.22 -15.17
N ASN A 97 5.94 -5.41 -15.29
CA ASN A 97 4.82 -5.68 -16.20
C ASN A 97 4.88 -4.94 -17.55
N LYS A 98 5.83 -4.02 -17.74
CA LYS A 98 5.99 -3.28 -19.00
C LYS A 98 7.22 -3.77 -19.77
N PRO A 99 7.11 -4.01 -21.08
CA PRO A 99 8.28 -4.27 -21.92
C PRO A 99 9.21 -3.05 -21.90
N ARG A 100 10.52 -3.30 -21.82
CA ARG A 100 11.52 -2.25 -22.01
C ARG A 100 11.64 -1.98 -23.50
N ILE A 101 10.91 -0.98 -23.98
CA ILE A 101 11.04 -0.51 -25.36
C ILE A 101 12.27 0.39 -25.41
N TYR A 102 13.41 -0.16 -25.83
CA TYR A 102 14.52 0.66 -26.31
C TYR A 102 14.31 0.90 -27.80
N GLU A 103 14.49 2.15 -28.25
CA GLU A 103 14.40 2.50 -29.68
C GLU A 103 15.39 1.64 -30.49
N GLY A 104 14.88 0.62 -31.18
CA GLY A 104 15.65 -0.21 -32.12
C GLY A 104 16.00 -1.64 -31.68
N GLU A 105 15.64 -2.09 -30.47
CA GLU A 105 15.92 -3.47 -30.03
C GLU A 105 14.66 -4.26 -29.64
N GLN A 106 14.74 -5.58 -29.83
CA GLN A 106 13.70 -6.58 -29.52
C GLN A 106 13.10 -6.37 -28.12
N ASP A 107 11.83 -6.75 -27.92
CA ASP A 107 11.18 -6.76 -26.61
C ASP A 107 12.02 -7.56 -25.59
N ILE A 108 12.80 -6.85 -24.76
CA ILE A 108 13.57 -7.47 -23.68
C ILE A 108 12.57 -7.84 -22.58
N THR A 109 12.26 -9.13 -22.50
CA THR A 109 11.48 -9.70 -21.39
C THR A 109 12.40 -9.93 -20.20
N LEU A 110 11.93 -9.59 -18.99
CA LEU A 110 12.68 -9.87 -17.77
C LEU A 110 12.81 -11.37 -17.57
N THR A 111 13.97 -11.79 -17.09
CA THR A 111 14.19 -13.17 -16.63
C THR A 111 13.39 -13.45 -15.35
N GLN A 112 13.09 -14.73 -15.11
CA GLN A 112 12.39 -15.15 -13.88
C GLN A 112 13.14 -14.72 -12.61
N GLU A 113 14.47 -14.75 -12.62
CA GLU A 113 15.31 -14.31 -11.50
C GLU A 113 15.18 -12.81 -11.24
N GLU A 114 15.15 -11.98 -12.28
CA GLU A 114 14.92 -10.53 -12.15
C GLU A 114 13.52 -10.22 -11.60
N ILE A 115 12.50 -10.97 -12.03
CA ILE A 115 11.13 -10.80 -11.53
C ILE A 115 11.07 -11.15 -10.03
N ILE A 116 11.67 -12.27 -9.63
CA ILE A 116 11.75 -12.67 -8.21
C ILE A 116 12.56 -11.63 -7.41
N GLY A 117 13.69 -11.17 -7.93
CA GLY A 117 14.53 -10.15 -7.29
C GLY A 117 13.78 -8.83 -7.06
N LYS A 118 13.03 -8.36 -8.06
CA LYS A 118 12.16 -7.18 -7.93
C LYS A 118 10.98 -7.43 -6.98
N GLY A 119 10.39 -8.62 -7.01
CA GLY A 119 9.38 -9.03 -6.04
C GLY A 119 9.92 -8.96 -4.60
N GLY A 120 11.13 -9.45 -4.36
CA GLY A 120 11.81 -9.36 -3.07
C GLY A 120 12.09 -7.93 -2.63
N GLN A 121 12.39 -7.01 -3.54
CA GLN A 121 12.52 -5.59 -3.24
C GLN A 121 11.18 -4.98 -2.81
N ILE A 122 10.10 -5.24 -3.55
CA ILE A 122 8.75 -4.79 -3.18
C ILE A 122 8.37 -5.33 -1.80
N ALA A 123 8.59 -6.61 -1.54
CA ALA A 123 8.29 -7.24 -0.25
C ALA A 123 8.96 -6.51 0.93
N LYS A 124 10.25 -6.21 0.81
CA LYS A 124 10.99 -5.47 1.85
C LYS A 124 10.43 -4.06 2.06
N ILE A 125 10.12 -3.36 0.97
CA ILE A 125 9.51 -2.02 1.04
C ILE A 125 8.14 -2.11 1.72
N MET A 126 7.29 -3.07 1.35
CA MET A 126 5.95 -3.21 1.93
C MET A 126 5.97 -3.47 3.44
N LEU A 127 6.88 -4.30 3.95
CA LEU A 127 6.99 -4.51 5.40
C LEU A 127 7.44 -3.25 6.13
N GLN A 128 8.41 -2.53 5.58
CA GLN A 128 8.88 -1.26 6.15
C GLN A 128 7.79 -0.19 6.11
N HIS A 129 7.07 -0.12 5.00
CA HIS A 129 5.98 0.80 4.76
C HIS A 129 4.85 0.62 5.78
N VAL A 130 4.32 -0.61 5.89
CA VAL A 130 3.30 -0.93 6.90
C VAL A 130 3.79 -0.60 8.30
N TYR A 131 5.04 -0.96 8.65
CA TYR A 131 5.59 -0.64 9.96
C TYR A 131 5.60 0.88 10.24
N LYS A 132 6.02 1.70 9.27
CA LYS A 132 6.09 3.16 9.40
C LYS A 132 4.71 3.80 9.50
N GLU A 133 3.71 3.27 8.80
CA GLU A 133 2.35 3.80 8.91
C GLU A 133 1.69 3.42 10.22
N GLU A 134 1.74 2.14 10.59
CA GLU A 134 1.12 1.63 11.81
C GLU A 134 1.70 2.27 13.07
N ASN A 135 3.02 2.48 13.10
CA ASN A 135 3.70 3.08 14.26
C ASN A 135 3.91 4.60 14.13
N GLY A 136 3.61 5.18 12.97
CA GLY A 136 3.84 6.59 12.66
C GLY A 136 2.57 7.26 12.16
N LEU A 137 2.38 7.30 10.84
CA LEU A 137 1.34 8.11 10.19
C LEU A 137 -0.05 7.88 10.78
N PHE A 138 -0.48 6.64 10.96
CA PHE A 138 -1.82 6.35 11.48
C PHE A 138 -1.97 6.75 12.95
N ASN A 139 -0.92 6.68 13.77
CA ASN A 139 -0.98 7.19 15.14
C ASN A 139 -1.17 8.72 15.15
N LEU A 140 -0.54 9.43 14.20
CA LEU A 140 -0.74 10.87 14.05
C LEU A 140 -2.18 11.19 13.57
N VAL A 141 -2.76 10.36 12.70
CA VAL A 141 -4.18 10.47 12.34
C VAL A 141 -5.05 10.29 13.59
N GLU A 142 -4.76 9.28 14.41
CA GLU A 142 -5.52 9.04 15.63
C GLU A 142 -5.42 10.19 16.63
N GLN A 143 -4.28 10.85 16.69
CA GLN A 143 -4.04 11.94 17.63
C GLN A 143 -4.60 13.29 17.16
N TYR A 144 -4.46 13.62 15.88
CA TYR A 144 -4.69 14.98 15.38
C TYR A 144 -5.93 15.16 14.52
N LEU A 145 -6.50 14.08 13.96
CA LEU A 145 -7.74 14.20 13.18
C LEU A 145 -8.94 14.24 14.13
N PRO A 146 -9.79 15.29 14.10
CA PRO A 146 -10.95 15.36 14.99
C PRO A 146 -11.96 14.25 14.73
N GLU A 147 -12.69 13.83 15.76
CA GLU A 147 -13.65 12.72 15.68
C GLU A 147 -14.71 12.89 14.57
N PRO A 148 -15.30 14.08 14.32
CA PRO A 148 -16.20 14.28 13.18
C PRO A 148 -15.54 13.98 11.83
N GLU A 149 -14.28 14.39 11.65
CA GLU A 149 -13.51 14.12 10.44
C GLU A 149 -13.13 12.65 10.34
N LYS A 150 -12.78 11.98 11.45
CA LYS A 150 -12.50 10.55 11.45
C LYS A 150 -13.71 9.73 10.97
N ASN A 151 -14.91 10.09 11.42
CA ASN A 151 -16.15 9.46 10.98
C ASN A 151 -16.42 9.73 9.49
N ARG A 152 -16.24 10.98 9.04
CA ARG A 152 -16.41 11.38 7.63
C ARG A 152 -15.47 10.60 6.71
N VAL A 153 -14.17 10.62 7.02
CA VAL A 153 -13.12 9.90 6.28
C VAL A 153 -13.37 8.40 6.28
N GLY A 154 -13.72 7.81 7.42
CA GLY A 154 -14.02 6.37 7.50
C GLY A 154 -15.20 5.93 6.61
N ASN A 155 -16.26 6.74 6.55
CA ASN A 155 -17.39 6.48 5.66
C ASN A 155 -16.98 6.61 4.18
N GLU A 156 -16.22 7.65 3.83
CA GLU A 156 -15.73 7.89 2.47
C GLU A 156 -14.81 6.76 1.99
N LEU A 157 -13.87 6.33 2.85
CA LEU A 157 -13.01 5.17 2.61
C LEU A 157 -13.84 3.91 2.36
N SER A 158 -14.85 3.62 3.20
CA SER A 158 -15.68 2.43 3.07
C SER A 158 -16.47 2.40 1.75
N MET A 159 -17.04 3.54 1.34
CA MET A 159 -17.74 3.66 0.06
C MET A 159 -16.78 3.46 -1.12
N ARG A 160 -15.65 4.17 -1.11
CA ARG A 160 -14.68 4.09 -2.21
C ARG A 160 -14.04 2.71 -2.32
N TYR A 161 -13.76 2.08 -1.19
CA TYR A 161 -13.25 0.72 -1.11
C TYR A 161 -14.19 -0.26 -1.81
N THR A 162 -15.49 -0.20 -1.51
CA THR A 162 -16.49 -1.04 -2.15
C THR A 162 -16.46 -0.90 -3.68
N THR A 163 -16.30 0.33 -4.20
CA THR A 163 -16.17 0.54 -5.64
C THR A 163 -14.88 -0.06 -6.20
N LEU A 164 -13.74 0.27 -5.61
CA LEU A 164 -12.42 -0.16 -6.09
C LEU A 164 -12.23 -1.68 -6.01
N ASP A 165 -12.72 -2.31 -4.94
CA ASP A 165 -12.66 -3.76 -4.75
C ASP A 165 -13.48 -4.49 -5.83
N ASN A 166 -14.70 -4.00 -6.09
CA ASN A 166 -15.55 -4.54 -7.16
C ASN A 166 -14.92 -4.36 -8.55
N GLU A 167 -14.36 -3.19 -8.84
CA GLU A 167 -13.67 -2.91 -10.10
C GLU A 167 -12.48 -3.86 -10.31
N TYR A 168 -11.64 -4.04 -9.28
CA TYR A 168 -10.50 -4.95 -9.35
C TYR A 168 -10.94 -6.40 -9.58
N ASN A 169 -11.93 -6.87 -8.82
CA ASN A 169 -12.41 -8.24 -8.92
C ASN A 169 -13.09 -8.52 -10.26
N THR A 170 -13.76 -7.52 -10.86
CA THR A 170 -14.38 -7.64 -12.19
C THR A 170 -13.34 -7.66 -13.32
N GLN A 171 -12.28 -6.86 -13.22
CA GLN A 171 -11.17 -6.88 -14.18
C GLN A 171 -10.39 -8.20 -14.13
N SER A 172 -10.27 -8.82 -12.96
CA SER A 172 -9.53 -10.09 -12.79
C SER A 172 -10.22 -11.34 -13.37
N LYS A 173 -11.47 -11.21 -13.84
CA LYS A 173 -12.27 -12.29 -14.44
C LYS A 173 -12.29 -12.26 -15.98
N LYS A 174 -11.69 -11.23 -16.58
CA LYS A 174 -11.53 -11.10 -18.04
C LYS A 174 -10.12 -11.49 -18.44
#